data_AF-A0A328TRX2-F1
#
_entry.id   AF-A0A328TRX2-F1
#
_cell.length_a   1.000
_cell.length_b   1.000
_cell.length_c   1.000
_cell.angle_alpha   90.00
_cell.angle_beta   90.00
_cell.angle_gamma   90.00
#
_symmetry.space_group_name_H-M   'P 1'
#
loop_
_entity.id
_entity.type
_entity.pdbx_description
1 polymer ?
#
loop_
_entity_poly.entity_id
_entity_poly.type
_entity_poly.pdbx_seq_one_letter_code
_entity_poly.pdbx_strand_id
1 'polypeptide(L)' 'MFRLATPEDYEYLPDIGLYELTFDKRPVQGVRCEDPKQGSADYNNFRKKIQGSYSQRKTTPEKFLSAH' A
#
# COMPACT_ATOMS: atom_id res chain seq x y z
N MET A 1 10.80 5.20 6.80
CA MET A 1 10.17 6.20 5.91
C MET A 1 9.31 5.46 4.90
N PHE A 2 8.06 5.88 4.68
CA PHE A 2 7.17 5.25 3.70
C PHE A 2 7.34 5.99 2.37
N ARG A 3 7.86 5.30 1.34
CA ARG A 3 7.95 5.85 -0.03
C ARG A 3 6.57 5.82 -0.69
N LEU A 4 6.14 6.94 -1.25
CA LEU A 4 5.00 7.03 -2.15
C LEU A 4 5.44 6.60 -3.54
N ALA A 5 4.55 5.95 -4.28
CA ALA A 5 4.77 5.64 -5.69
C ALA A 5 4.53 6.89 -6.55
N THR A 6 5.38 7.09 -7.55
CA THR A 6 5.14 7.98 -8.70
C THR A 6 4.92 7.15 -9.97
N PRO A 7 4.38 7.74 -11.05
CA PRO A 7 4.24 7.04 -12.32
C PRO A 7 5.57 6.56 -12.91
N GLU A 8 6.67 7.26 -12.61
CA GLU A 8 8.03 6.93 -13.06
C GLU A 8 8.61 5.70 -12.34
N ASP A 9 8.03 5.30 -11.20
CA ASP A 9 8.46 4.11 -10.48
C ASP A 9 7.98 2.80 -11.13
N TYR A 10 7.15 2.89 -12.19
CA TYR A 10 6.59 1.74 -12.89
C TYR A 10 7.41 1.36 -14.11
N GLU A 11 7.60 0.05 -14.27
CA GLU A 11 8.21 -0.56 -15.44
C GLU A 11 7.16 -1.37 -16.20
N TYR A 12 7.11 -1.22 -17.52
CA TYR A 12 6.20 -2.00 -18.35
C TYR A 12 6.71 -3.44 -18.52
N LEU A 13 5.88 -4.41 -18.17
CA LEU A 13 6.16 -5.83 -18.31
C LEU A 13 5.44 -6.38 -19.56
N PRO A 14 6.14 -6.56 -20.69
CA PRO A 14 5.51 -6.97 -21.95
C PRO A 14 4.90 -8.37 -21.90
N ASP A 15 5.44 -9.28 -21.08
CA ASP A 15 4.90 -10.65 -20.90
C ASP A 15 3.45 -10.68 -20.44
N ILE A 16 3.04 -9.72 -19.61
CA ILE A 16 1.70 -9.66 -19.01
C ILE A 16 0.90 -8.44 -19.45
N GLY A 17 1.51 -7.53 -20.21
CA GLY A 17 0.87 -6.31 -20.71
C GLY A 17 0.55 -5.28 -19.63
N LEU A 18 1.22 -5.32 -18.47
CA LEU A 18 0.95 -4.45 -17.32
C LEU A 18 2.20 -3.70 -16.88
N TYR A 19 1.99 -2.56 -16.24
CA TYR A 19 3.02 -1.83 -15.51
C TYR A 19 3.16 -2.40 -14.10
N GLU A 20 4.39 -2.52 -13.61
CA GLU A 20 4.70 -2.98 -12.25
C GLU A 20 5.66 -2.02 -11.54
N LEU A 21 5.43 -1.75 -10.26
CA LEU A 21 6.36 -0.99 -9.42
C LEU A 21 7.73 -1.67 -9.35
N THR A 22 8.79 -0.88 -9.47
CA THR A 22 10.18 -1.37 -9.43
C THR A 22 10.64 -1.70 -8.01
N PHE A 23 10.18 -0.95 -7.01
CA PHE A 23 10.66 -1.05 -5.62
C PHE A 23 9.77 -1.91 -4.70
N ASP A 24 8.54 -2.23 -5.09
CA ASP A 24 7.60 -3.02 -4.29
C ASP A 24 6.91 -4.05 -5.18
N LYS A 25 7.12 -5.34 -4.90
CA LYS A 25 6.62 -6.47 -5.70
C LYS A 25 5.54 -7.27 -4.98
N ARG A 26 5.01 -6.74 -3.87
CA ARG A 26 4.00 -7.45 -3.08
C ARG A 26 2.67 -7.49 -3.85
N PRO A 27 1.83 -8.52 -3.63
CA PRO A 27 0.51 -8.61 -4.25
C PRO A 27 -0.49 -7.67 -3.55
N VAL A 28 -0.22 -6.37 -3.58
CA VAL A 28 -1.07 -5.32 -3.00
C VAL A 28 -1.60 -4.40 -4.08
N GLN A 29 -2.69 -3.70 -3.78
CA GLN A 29 -3.34 -2.80 -4.72
C GLN A 29 -2.38 -1.72 -5.22
N GLY A 30 -2.38 -1.49 -6.53
CA GLY A 30 -1.54 -0.51 -7.22
C GLY A 30 -0.14 -1.01 -7.58
N VAL A 31 0.34 -2.16 -7.11
CA VAL A 31 1.69 -2.67 -7.51
C VAL A 31 1.73 -3.05 -8.99
N ARG A 32 0.67 -3.66 -9.52
CA ARG A 32 0.48 -3.90 -10.96
C ARG A 32 -0.74 -3.15 -11.46
N CYS A 33 -0.62 -2.48 -12.60
CA CYS A 33 -1.70 -1.69 -13.18
C CYS A 33 -1.56 -1.54 -14.69
N GLU A 34 -2.64 -1.19 -15.38
CA GLU A 34 -2.62 -0.87 -16.81
C GLU A 34 -2.11 0.55 -17.08
N ASP A 35 -2.36 1.47 -16.16
CA ASP A 35 -1.92 2.87 -16.24
C ASP A 35 -1.12 3.26 -14.98
N PRO A 36 0.13 3.72 -15.10
CA PRO A 36 0.99 4.03 -13.97
C PRO A 36 0.53 5.25 -13.16
N LYS A 37 -0.24 6.18 -13.75
CA LYS A 37 -0.80 7.31 -13.00
C LYS A 37 -1.88 6.81 -12.03
N GLN A 38 -2.80 6.00 -12.54
CA GLN A 38 -3.83 5.35 -11.73
C GLN A 38 -3.19 4.42 -10.68
N GLY A 39 -2.25 3.57 -11.08
CA GLY A 39 -1.55 2.66 -10.17
C GLY A 39 -0.87 3.38 -9.00
N SER A 40 -0.15 4.49 -9.28
CA SER A 40 0.50 5.28 -8.23
C SER A 40 -0.50 5.85 -7.22
N ALA A 41 -1.66 6.33 -7.67
CA ALA A 41 -2.73 6.82 -6.80
C ALA A 41 -3.32 5.70 -5.93
N ASP A 42 -3.60 4.55 -6.54
CA ASP A 42 -4.13 3.36 -5.86
C ASP A 42 -3.16 2.83 -4.80
N TYR A 43 -1.88 2.69 -5.15
CA TYR A 43 -0.84 2.24 -4.21
C TYR A 43 -0.72 3.20 -3.03
N ASN A 44 -0.69 4.51 -3.29
CA ASN A 44 -0.57 5.52 -2.24
C ASN A 44 -1.81 5.55 -1.32
N ASN A 45 -3.02 5.37 -1.87
CA ASN A 45 -4.24 5.27 -1.09
C ASN A 45 -4.28 4.00 -0.23
N PHE A 46 -3.87 2.86 -0.80
CA PHE A 46 -3.73 1.61 -0.03
C PHE A 46 -2.76 1.80 1.14
N ARG A 47 -1.59 2.41 0.90
CA ARG A 47 -0.59 2.68 1.94
C ARG A 47 -1.13 3.58 3.06
N LYS A 48 -1.87 4.64 2.72
CA LYS A 48 -2.53 5.52 3.69
C LYS A 48 -3.55 4.78 4.55
N LYS A 49 -4.39 3.93 3.93
CA LYS A 49 -5.38 3.11 4.67
C LYS A 49 -4.69 2.19 5.66
N ILE A 50 -3.66 1.48 5.22
CA ILE A 50 -2.89 0.57 6.06
C ILE A 50 -2.23 1.34 7.23
N GLN A 51 -1.60 2.49 6.98
CA GLN A 51 -1.05 3.33 8.04
C GLN A 51 -2.12 3.79 9.06
N GLY A 52 -3.30 4.20 8.59
CA GLY A 52 -4.42 4.57 9.45
C GLY A 52 -4.90 3.43 10.34
N SER A 53 -4.89 2.19 9.83
CA SER A 53 -5.22 1.00 10.62
C SER A 53 -4.15 0.65 11.67
N TYR A 54 -2.87 0.91 11.40
CA TYR A 54 -1.79 0.72 12.37
C TYR A 54 -1.86 1.72 13.54
N SER A 55 -2.29 2.97 13.28
CA SER A 55 -2.46 3.98 14.34
C SER A 55 -3.65 3.68 15.26
N GLN A 56 -4.72 3.06 14.76
CA GLN A 56 -5.89 2.71 15.58
C GLN A 56 -5.67 1.52 16.52
N ARG A 57 -4.66 0.67 16.26
CA ARG A 57 -4.31 -0.44 17.15
C ARG A 57 -3.44 -0.04 18.35
N LYS A 58 -2.97 1.21 18.41
CA LYS A 58 -2.23 1.74 19.57
C LYS A 58 -3.10 2.47 20.58
N THR A 59 -4.42 2.46 20.40
CA THR A 59 -5.39 3.10 21.30
C THR A 59 -6.49 2.12 21.70
N THR A 60 -6.11 0.92 22.15
CA THR A 60 -6.97 0.17 23.06
C THR A 60 -6.27 0.19 24.41
N PRO A 61 -6.66 1.06 25.35
CA PRO A 61 -6.20 0.89 26.73
C PRO A 61 -6.68 -0.49 27.18
N GLU A 62 -5.74 -1.35 27.58
CA GLU A 62 -5.99 -2.56 28.34
C GLU A 62 -6.84 -2.23 29.58
N LYS A 63 -8.16 -2.27 29.44
CA LYS A 63 -9.13 -2.20 30.55
C LYS A 63 -9.91 -3.50 30.62
N PHE A 64 -9.23 -4.63 30.76
CA PHE A 64 -9.87 -5.88 31.16
C PHE A 64 -8.92 -6.77 31.97
N LEU A 65 -8.40 -6.24 33.08
CA LEU A 65 -7.93 -7.05 34.21
C LEU A 65 -8.42 -6.42 35.52
N SER A 66 -9.72 -6.53 35.75
CA SER A 66 -10.33 -6.43 37.08
C SER A 66 -11.57 -7.30 37.08
N ALA A 67 -11.39 -8.58 37.43
CA ALA A 67 -12.36 -9.45 38.11
C ALA A 67 -11.77 -10.87 38.12
N HIS A 68 -11.17 -11.30 39.23
CA HIS A 68 -11.82 -12.18 40.23
C HIS A 68 -10.80 -12.65 41.28
#